data_AF-A0A5C4NSE5-F1
#
_entry.id   AF-A0A5C4NSE5-F1
#
_cell.length_a   1.000
_cell.length_b   1.000
_cell.length_c   1.000
_cell.angle_alpha   90.00
_cell.angle_beta   90.00
_cell.angle_gamma   90.00
#
_symmetry.space_group_name_H-M   'P 1'
#
loop_
_entity.id
_entity.type
_entity.pdbx_description
1 polymer ?
#
loop_
_entity_poly.entity_id
_entity_poly.type
_entity_poly.pdbx_seq_one_letter_code
_entity_poly.pdbx_strand_id
1 'polypeptide(L)'
;MEDARRQQLTDIVAAKAGVDVACAARHLALHDDDVAAALRGIDAERYTLTQRLLNKYRRDPEDALQHVALAALQQEGIGSDSVLRAERIAALAPPVAGMVMLAEWLAYVDWEGYDSALYANIDAVAEFIAGALDLPEVAANLLQTRDETVFEAQRPALAAAALLFIERHTTQFP
;
A
#
# COMPACT_ATOMS: atom_id res chain seq x y z
N MET A 1 28.89 28.36 17.28
CA MET A 1 28.43 27.01 17.68
C MET A 1 27.16 26.62 16.95
N GLU A 2 26.22 27.54 16.74
CA GLU A 2 24.97 27.31 16.02
C GLU A 2 25.16 26.91 14.55
N ASP A 3 26.06 27.59 13.83
CA ASP A 3 26.35 27.28 12.41
C ASP A 3 26.96 25.89 12.21
N ALA A 4 27.84 25.45 13.13
CA ALA A 4 28.43 24.11 13.09
C ALA A 4 27.39 23.01 13.34
N ARG A 5 26.46 23.27 14.28
CA ARG A 5 25.33 22.36 14.55
C ARG A 5 24.40 22.28 13.33
N ARG A 6 24.07 23.41 12.71
CA ARG A 6 23.23 23.46 11.51
C ARG A 6 23.86 22.74 10.33
N GLN A 7 25.17 22.92 10.12
CA GLN A 7 25.91 22.18 9.09
C GLN A 7 25.85 20.67 9.34
N GLN A 8 26.09 20.24 10.58
CA GLN A 8 26.03 18.82 10.94
C GLN A 8 24.63 18.21 10.70
N LEU A 9 23.55 18.93 11.03
CA LEU A 9 22.19 18.47 10.76
C LEU A 9 21.92 18.35 9.26
N THR A 10 22.41 19.32 8.48
CA THR A 10 22.29 19.33 7.02
C THR A 10 22.99 18.13 6.40
N ASP A 11 24.23 17.84 6.83
CA ASP A 11 24.99 16.69 6.34
C ASP A 11 24.30 15.36 6.68
N ILE A 12 23.72 15.24 7.89
CA ILE A 12 22.94 14.06 8.30
C ILE A 12 21.71 13.88 7.40
N VAL A 13 20.95 14.95 7.15
CA VAL A 13 19.74 14.89 6.32
C VAL A 13 20.09 14.57 4.87
N ALA A 14 21.12 15.23 4.32
CA ALA A 14 21.61 14.98 2.97
C ALA A 14 22.03 13.52 2.78
N ALA A 15 22.82 12.98 3.72
CA ALA A 15 23.27 11.59 3.69
C ALA A 15 22.10 10.60 3.85
N LYS A 16 21.17 10.87 4.75
CA LYS A 16 20.02 9.98 5.00
C LYS A 16 19.02 9.94 3.85
N ALA A 17 18.72 11.10 3.26
CA ALA A 17 17.79 11.18 2.14
C ALA A 17 18.47 10.92 0.78
N GLY A 18 19.81 10.92 0.72
CA GLY A 18 20.54 10.81 -0.54
C GLY A 18 20.27 12.01 -1.47
N VAL A 19 20.20 13.21 -0.90
CA VAL A 19 20.02 14.48 -1.62
C VAL A 19 21.23 15.38 -1.45
N ASP A 20 21.34 16.42 -2.27
CA ASP A 20 22.38 17.42 -2.06
C ASP A 20 22.15 18.26 -0.78
N VAL A 21 23.24 18.89 -0.31
CA VAL A 21 23.26 19.70 0.91
C VAL A 21 22.30 20.90 0.82
N ALA A 22 22.08 21.47 -0.37
CA ALA A 22 21.21 22.62 -0.54
C ALA A 22 19.73 22.23 -0.38
N CYS A 23 19.34 21.06 -0.90
CA CYS A 23 18.02 20.48 -0.72
C CYS A 23 17.75 20.15 0.76
N ALA A 24 18.71 19.50 1.42
CA ALA A 24 18.63 19.20 2.85
C ALA A 24 18.49 20.47 3.70
N ALA A 25 19.29 21.51 3.42
CA ALA A 25 19.23 22.78 4.14
C ALA A 25 17.89 23.50 3.95
N ARG A 26 17.34 23.50 2.72
CA ARG A 26 16.02 24.08 2.43
C ARG A 26 14.92 23.41 3.26
N HIS A 27 14.90 22.07 3.29
CA HIS A 27 13.88 21.33 4.05
C HIS A 27 14.05 21.47 5.57
N LEU A 28 15.27 21.52 6.09
CA LEU A 28 15.50 21.84 7.51
C LEU A 28 14.97 23.23 7.87
N ALA A 29 15.23 24.24 7.04
CA ALA A 29 14.73 25.59 7.26
C ALA A 29 13.19 25.69 7.20
N LEU A 30 12.55 24.92 6.32
CA LEU A 30 11.08 24.87 6.21
C LEU A 30 10.39 24.19 7.41
N HIS A 31 11.15 23.42 8.20
CA HIS A 31 10.63 22.60 9.29
C HIS A 31 11.29 22.91 10.64
N ASP A 32 11.76 24.15 10.84
CA ASP A 32 12.33 24.61 12.11
C ASP A 32 13.46 23.71 12.65
N ASP A 33 14.34 23.25 11.75
CA ASP A 33 15.44 22.31 12.01
C ASP A 33 15.00 20.92 12.56
N ASP A 34 13.71 20.55 12.45
CA ASP A 34 13.22 19.19 12.72
C ASP A 34 13.67 18.25 11.59
N VAL A 35 14.69 17.45 11.89
CA VAL A 35 15.24 16.42 10.99
C VAL A 35 14.18 15.43 10.52
N ALA A 36 13.25 15.01 11.38
CA ALA A 36 12.24 14.02 11.01
C ALA A 36 11.20 14.63 10.07
N ALA A 37 10.79 15.88 10.32
CA ALA A 37 9.91 16.61 9.41
C ALA A 37 10.58 16.93 8.07
N ALA A 38 11.85 17.35 8.08
CA ALA A 38 12.63 17.59 6.87
C ALA A 38 12.78 16.35 6.00
N LEU A 39 13.09 15.18 6.60
CA LEU A 39 13.16 13.92 5.86
C LEU A 39 11.79 13.55 5.25
N ARG A 40 10.69 13.74 5.99
CA ARG A 40 9.33 13.51 5.47
C ARG A 40 8.99 14.46 4.31
N GLY A 41 9.39 15.72 4.40
CA GLY A 41 9.21 16.73 3.36
C GLY A 41 9.97 16.37 2.08
N ILE A 42 11.22 15.95 2.21
CA ILE A 42 12.05 15.49 1.09
C ILE A 42 11.41 14.27 0.40
N ASP A 43 10.97 13.28 1.18
CA ASP A 43 10.33 12.09 0.61
C ASP A 43 9.02 12.43 -0.10
N ALA A 44 8.22 13.34 0.44
CA ALA A 44 6.98 13.80 -0.18
C ALA A 44 7.21 14.58 -1.49
N GLU A 45 8.33 15.28 -1.61
CA GLU A 45 8.71 15.97 -2.86
C GLU A 45 9.16 14.99 -3.95
N ARG A 46 9.70 13.82 -3.56
CA ARG A 46 10.35 12.87 -4.48
C ARG A 46 9.49 11.68 -4.86
N TYR A 47 8.54 11.30 -4.01
CA TYR A 47 7.79 10.06 -4.15
C TYR A 47 6.30 10.29 -3.92
N THR A 48 5.47 9.57 -4.68
CA THR A 48 4.01 9.47 -4.43
C THR A 48 3.74 8.87 -3.04
N LEU A 49 2.50 9.00 -2.54
CA LEU A 49 2.16 8.37 -1.26
C LEU A 49 2.34 6.85 -1.34
N THR A 50 1.90 6.23 -2.42
CA THR A 50 2.04 4.80 -2.70
C THR A 50 3.50 4.36 -2.66
N GLN A 51 4.39 5.06 -3.37
CA GLN A 51 5.82 4.72 -3.35
C GLN A 51 6.43 4.82 -1.94
N ARG A 52 6.01 5.81 -1.15
CA ARG A 52 6.47 5.93 0.25
C ARG A 52 5.96 4.79 1.11
N LEU A 53 4.71 4.36 0.94
CA LEU A 53 4.14 3.22 1.64
C LEU A 53 4.84 1.91 1.26
N LEU A 54 5.03 1.66 -0.03
CA LEU A 54 5.77 0.48 -0.51
C LEU A 54 7.21 0.45 0.04
N ASN A 55 7.92 1.57 0.06
CA ASN A 55 9.26 1.65 0.62
C ASN A 55 9.27 1.42 2.14
N LYS A 56 8.29 1.98 2.87
CA LYS A 56 8.16 1.84 4.32
C LYS A 56 7.89 0.38 4.73
N TYR A 57 7.01 -0.29 4.00
CA TYR A 57 6.53 -1.64 4.30
C TYR A 57 7.18 -2.71 3.40
N ARG A 58 8.32 -2.42 2.76
CA ARG A 58 9.00 -3.34 1.83
C ARG A 58 9.33 -4.74 2.37
N ARG A 59 9.31 -4.92 3.70
CA ARG A 59 9.57 -6.19 4.39
C ARG A 59 8.29 -6.97 4.71
N ASP A 60 7.14 -6.35 4.52
CA ASP A 60 5.83 -6.89 4.83
C ASP A 60 4.86 -6.52 3.69
N PRO A 61 4.79 -7.36 2.64
CA PRO A 61 3.99 -7.07 1.47
C PRO A 61 2.49 -6.95 1.74
N GLU A 62 1.99 -7.68 2.74
CA GLU A 62 0.59 -7.63 3.12
C GLU A 62 0.28 -6.32 3.85
N ASP A 63 1.13 -5.91 4.78
CA ASP A 63 0.95 -4.62 5.45
C ASP A 63 1.09 -3.44 4.46
N ALA A 64 2.00 -3.56 3.49
CA ALA A 64 2.14 -2.59 2.40
C ALA A 64 0.84 -2.47 1.58
N LEU A 65 0.25 -3.62 1.21
CA LEU A 65 -1.03 -3.68 0.50
C LEU A 65 -2.15 -2.99 1.29
N GLN A 66 -2.30 -3.33 2.58
CA GLN A 66 -3.34 -2.75 3.43
C GLN A 66 -3.23 -1.23 3.53
N HIS A 67 -2.00 -0.71 3.69
CA HIS A 67 -1.78 0.72 3.77
C HIS A 67 -2.05 1.46 2.45
N VAL A 68 -1.69 0.86 1.31
CA VAL A 68 -1.99 1.45 -0.01
C VAL A 68 -3.49 1.46 -0.27
N ALA A 69 -4.20 0.36 0.04
CA ALA A 69 -5.66 0.31 -0.09
C ALA A 69 -6.35 1.35 0.80
N LEU A 70 -5.91 1.48 2.06
CA LEU A 70 -6.43 2.49 2.97
C LEU A 70 -6.19 3.91 2.45
N ALA A 71 -5.01 4.20 1.91
CA ALA A 71 -4.71 5.50 1.32
C ALA A 71 -5.63 5.82 0.12
N ALA A 72 -5.89 4.83 -0.74
CA ALA A 72 -6.81 5.00 -1.87
C ALA A 72 -8.25 5.28 -1.40
N LEU A 73 -8.73 4.53 -0.42
CA LEU A 73 -10.03 4.76 0.21
C LEU A 73 -10.14 6.16 0.84
N GLN A 74 -9.09 6.61 1.53
CA GLN A 74 -9.06 7.93 2.16
C GLN A 74 -9.06 9.07 1.13
N GLN A 75 -8.30 8.94 0.05
CA GLN A 75 -8.28 9.92 -1.04
C GLN A 75 -9.69 10.12 -1.65
N GLU A 76 -10.44 9.03 -1.77
CA GLU A 76 -11.79 9.01 -2.37
C GLU A 76 -12.91 9.21 -1.33
N GLY A 77 -12.55 9.45 -0.06
CA GLY A 77 -13.49 9.68 1.04
C GLY A 77 -14.42 8.49 1.31
N ILE A 78 -13.93 7.26 1.17
CA ILE A 78 -14.69 6.01 1.40
C ILE A 78 -14.36 5.46 2.79
N GLY A 79 -15.20 5.80 3.77
CA GLY A 79 -15.12 5.30 5.16
C GLY A 79 -15.62 3.86 5.33
N SER A 80 -15.21 3.20 6.41
CA SER A 80 -15.65 1.84 6.78
C SER A 80 -17.12 1.77 7.21
N ASP A 81 -17.69 2.91 7.62
CA ASP A 81 -19.08 3.10 8.02
C ASP A 81 -20.03 3.39 6.84
N SER A 82 -19.49 3.44 5.61
CA SER A 82 -20.27 3.73 4.41
C SER A 82 -21.23 2.59 4.06
N VAL A 83 -22.54 2.85 4.11
CA VAL A 83 -23.58 1.89 3.67
C VAL A 83 -23.40 1.45 2.21
N LEU A 84 -22.82 2.31 1.36
CA LEU A 84 -22.56 2.04 -0.07
C LEU A 84 -21.08 1.72 -0.34
N ARG A 85 -20.37 1.16 0.65
CA ARG A 85 -18.92 0.98 0.56
C ARG A 85 -18.52 0.13 -0.64
N ALA A 86 -19.19 -1.01 -0.85
CA ALA A 86 -18.89 -1.92 -1.95
C ALA A 86 -19.12 -1.25 -3.32
N GLU A 87 -20.23 -0.53 -3.50
CA GLU A 87 -20.54 0.19 -4.73
C GLU A 87 -19.56 1.33 -5.00
N ARG A 88 -19.14 2.05 -3.96
CA ARG A 88 -18.15 3.12 -4.07
C ARG A 88 -16.77 2.59 -4.42
N ILE A 89 -16.39 1.43 -3.88
CA ILE A 89 -15.13 0.75 -4.25
C ILE A 89 -15.20 0.27 -5.71
N ALA A 90 -16.32 -0.31 -6.13
CA ALA A 90 -16.52 -0.74 -7.52
C ALA A 90 -16.50 0.44 -8.52
N ALA A 91 -16.79 1.66 -8.07
CA ALA A 91 -16.74 2.87 -8.90
C ALA A 91 -15.33 3.48 -9.06
N LEU A 92 -14.32 2.96 -8.34
CA LEU A 92 -12.93 3.40 -8.49
C LEU A 92 -12.36 2.98 -9.86
N ALA A 93 -11.20 3.54 -10.22
CA ALA A 93 -10.46 3.06 -11.38
C ALA A 93 -10.24 1.54 -11.26
N PRO A 94 -10.43 0.73 -12.33
CA PRO A 94 -10.48 -0.73 -12.19
C PRO A 94 -9.27 -1.36 -11.47
N PRO A 95 -8.02 -0.92 -11.70
CA PRO A 95 -6.87 -1.40 -10.94
C PRO A 95 -6.95 -1.12 -9.45
N VAL A 96 -7.47 0.05 -9.06
CA VAL A 96 -7.63 0.45 -7.66
C VAL A 96 -8.78 -0.33 -7.01
N ALA A 97 -9.91 -0.45 -7.70
CA ALA A 97 -11.08 -1.19 -7.21
C ALA A 97 -10.73 -2.64 -6.87
N GLY A 98 -10.06 -3.35 -7.79
CA GLY A 98 -9.65 -4.74 -7.59
C GLY A 98 -8.66 -4.91 -6.43
N MET A 99 -7.68 -4.02 -6.34
CA MET A 99 -6.70 -4.05 -5.25
C MET A 99 -7.32 -3.76 -3.88
N VAL A 100 -8.23 -2.77 -3.80
CA VAL A 100 -8.94 -2.46 -2.55
C VAL A 100 -9.83 -3.63 -2.15
N MET A 101 -10.59 -4.22 -3.08
CA MET A 101 -11.43 -5.39 -2.81
C MET A 101 -10.61 -6.57 -2.27
N LEU A 102 -9.44 -6.85 -2.87
CA LEU A 102 -8.53 -7.87 -2.39
C LEU A 102 -8.02 -7.57 -0.97
N ALA A 103 -7.59 -6.33 -0.71
CA ALA A 103 -7.10 -5.93 0.61
C ALA A 103 -8.20 -6.06 1.68
N GLU A 104 -9.43 -5.65 1.38
CA GLU A 104 -10.57 -5.82 2.29
C GLU A 104 -10.87 -7.30 2.56
N TRP A 105 -10.82 -8.13 1.53
CA TRP A 105 -11.05 -9.56 1.68
C TRP A 105 -9.97 -10.21 2.55
N LEU A 106 -8.69 -9.89 2.34
CA LEU A 106 -7.59 -10.39 3.18
C LEU A 106 -7.73 -9.93 4.63
N ALA A 107 -8.08 -8.66 4.85
CA ALA A 107 -8.34 -8.16 6.21
C ALA A 107 -9.53 -8.89 6.87
N TYR A 108 -10.54 -9.28 6.09
CA TYR A 108 -11.67 -10.06 6.57
C TYR A 108 -11.28 -11.51 6.88
N VAL A 109 -10.39 -12.13 6.08
CA VAL A 109 -9.78 -13.44 6.40
C VAL A 109 -9.09 -13.40 7.76
N ASP A 110 -8.28 -12.36 8.02
CA ASP A 110 -7.56 -12.23 9.29
C ASP A 110 -8.47 -11.97 10.49
N TRP A 111 -9.62 -11.33 10.26
CA TRP A 111 -10.56 -10.98 11.32
C TRP A 111 -11.58 -12.06 11.64
N GLU A 112 -12.22 -12.66 10.62
CA GLU A 112 -13.33 -13.62 10.77
C GLU A 112 -12.96 -15.06 10.35
N GLY A 113 -11.76 -15.26 9.82
CA GLY A 113 -11.27 -16.56 9.35
C GLY A 113 -11.57 -16.84 7.87
N TYR A 114 -10.76 -17.73 7.30
CA TYR A 114 -10.83 -18.10 5.88
C TYR A 114 -12.22 -18.64 5.47
N ASP A 115 -12.79 -19.54 6.26
CA ASP A 115 -14.11 -20.14 5.98
C ASP A 115 -15.24 -19.10 5.86
N SER A 116 -15.21 -18.08 6.73
CA SER A 116 -16.17 -16.97 6.70
C SER A 116 -15.95 -16.09 5.47
N ALA A 117 -14.70 -15.82 5.11
CA ALA A 117 -14.33 -14.97 4.00
C ALA A 117 -14.69 -15.54 2.62
N LEU A 118 -14.83 -16.85 2.48
CA LEU A 118 -15.29 -17.50 1.25
C LEU A 118 -16.70 -17.07 0.79
N TYR A 119 -17.47 -16.38 1.64
CA TYR A 119 -18.81 -15.88 1.33
C TYR A 119 -18.87 -14.36 1.13
N ALA A 120 -17.72 -13.66 1.22
CA ALA A 120 -17.64 -12.21 1.11
C ALA A 120 -16.99 -11.80 -0.22
N ASN A 121 -17.80 -11.41 -1.22
CA ASN A 121 -17.32 -10.92 -2.53
C ASN A 121 -16.33 -11.85 -3.26
N ILE A 122 -16.35 -13.15 -2.96
CA ILE A 122 -15.31 -14.09 -3.38
C ILE A 122 -15.17 -14.21 -4.91
N ASP A 123 -16.27 -14.07 -5.65
CA ASP A 123 -16.27 -14.15 -7.10
C ASP A 123 -15.47 -12.99 -7.72
N ALA A 124 -15.68 -11.76 -7.23
CA ALA A 124 -14.95 -10.59 -7.69
C ALA A 124 -13.46 -10.64 -7.29
N VAL A 125 -13.17 -11.13 -6.08
CA VAL A 125 -11.79 -11.34 -5.60
C VAL A 125 -11.08 -12.37 -6.48
N ALA A 126 -11.72 -13.51 -6.73
CA ALA A 126 -11.13 -14.57 -7.55
C ALA A 126 -10.95 -14.15 -9.01
N GLU A 127 -11.89 -13.40 -9.60
CA GLU A 127 -11.75 -12.84 -10.95
C GLU A 127 -10.55 -11.90 -11.04
N PHE A 128 -10.38 -11.02 -10.06
CA PHE A 128 -9.24 -10.11 -10.00
C PHE A 128 -7.91 -10.88 -9.84
N ILE A 129 -7.85 -11.88 -8.96
CA ILE A 129 -6.66 -12.70 -8.74
C ILE A 129 -6.29 -13.47 -10.02
N ALA A 130 -7.25 -14.10 -10.69
CA ALA A 130 -6.98 -14.87 -11.90
C ALA A 130 -6.58 -13.97 -13.08
N GLY A 131 -7.28 -12.83 -13.27
CA GLY A 131 -7.10 -11.98 -14.43
C GLY A 131 -6.00 -10.94 -14.29
N ALA A 132 -6.05 -10.13 -13.23
CA ALA A 132 -5.17 -8.98 -13.07
C ALA A 132 -3.82 -9.33 -12.43
N LEU A 133 -3.84 -10.29 -11.48
CA LEU A 133 -2.63 -10.78 -10.81
C LEU A 133 -2.01 -12.00 -11.49
N ASP A 134 -2.69 -12.59 -12.48
CA ASP A 134 -2.23 -13.78 -13.22
C ASP A 134 -1.94 -14.98 -12.30
N LEU A 135 -2.83 -15.22 -11.33
CA LEU A 135 -2.73 -16.31 -10.36
C LEU A 135 -3.97 -17.23 -10.41
N PRO A 136 -4.23 -17.91 -11.54
CA PRO A 136 -5.43 -18.72 -11.73
C PRO A 136 -5.54 -19.88 -10.73
N GLU A 137 -4.43 -20.45 -10.25
CA GLU A 137 -4.43 -21.52 -9.26
C GLU A 137 -4.89 -21.06 -7.89
N VAL A 138 -4.60 -19.81 -7.51
CA VAL A 138 -5.08 -19.21 -6.26
C VAL A 138 -6.59 -18.99 -6.35
N ALA A 139 -7.05 -18.41 -7.46
CA ALA A 139 -8.48 -18.23 -7.71
C ALA A 139 -9.25 -19.57 -7.76
N ALA A 140 -8.66 -20.61 -8.36
CA ALA A 140 -9.24 -21.94 -8.38
C ALA A 140 -9.34 -22.55 -6.96
N ASN A 141 -8.34 -22.33 -6.11
CA ASN A 141 -8.44 -22.74 -4.71
C ASN A 141 -9.61 -22.02 -4.01
N LEU A 142 -9.74 -20.71 -4.17
CA LEU A 142 -10.82 -19.94 -3.53
C LEU A 142 -12.23 -20.39 -3.97
N LEU A 143 -12.43 -20.69 -5.25
CA LEU A 143 -13.76 -20.99 -5.78
C LEU A 143 -14.13 -22.48 -5.67
N GLN A 144 -13.16 -23.38 -5.85
CA GLN A 144 -13.40 -24.81 -6.06
C GLN A 144 -12.90 -25.67 -4.90
N THR A 145 -11.59 -25.64 -4.63
CA THR A 145 -10.95 -26.53 -3.64
C THR A 145 -11.26 -26.11 -2.22
N ARG A 146 -11.26 -24.80 -1.96
CA ARG A 146 -11.53 -24.12 -0.69
C ARG A 146 -10.68 -24.66 0.46
N ASP A 147 -9.40 -24.89 0.20
CA ASP A 147 -8.45 -25.40 1.18
C ASP A 147 -7.67 -24.23 1.80
N GLU A 148 -7.87 -24.02 3.10
CA GLU A 148 -7.19 -22.98 3.89
C GLU A 148 -5.67 -23.19 3.94
N THR A 149 -5.21 -24.44 4.06
CA THR A 149 -3.77 -24.73 4.11
C THR A 149 -3.10 -24.40 2.78
N VAL A 150 -3.77 -24.71 1.67
CA VAL A 150 -3.30 -24.33 0.33
C VAL A 150 -3.32 -22.81 0.16
N PHE A 151 -4.36 -22.13 0.65
CA PHE A 151 -4.46 -20.68 0.58
C PHE A 151 -3.31 -20.01 1.36
N GLU A 152 -3.07 -20.42 2.60
CA GLU A 152 -1.98 -19.88 3.43
C GLU A 152 -0.60 -20.13 2.81
N ALA A 153 -0.41 -21.26 2.12
CA ALA A 153 0.83 -21.52 1.38
C ALA A 153 0.99 -20.62 0.13
N GLN A 154 -0.12 -20.16 -0.46
CA GLN A 154 -0.15 -19.27 -1.64
C GLN A 154 -0.12 -17.78 -1.27
N ARG A 155 -0.53 -17.44 -0.03
CA ARG A 155 -0.70 -16.07 0.46
C ARG A 155 0.52 -15.16 0.27
N PRO A 156 1.78 -15.61 0.51
CA PRO A 156 2.96 -14.78 0.22
C PRO A 156 3.14 -14.44 -1.27
N ALA A 157 2.83 -15.38 -2.16
CA ALA A 157 2.92 -15.16 -3.61
C ALA A 157 1.83 -14.20 -4.09
N LEU A 158 0.62 -14.31 -3.53
CA LEU A 158 -0.48 -13.38 -3.76
C LEU A 158 -0.10 -11.96 -3.35
N ALA A 159 0.48 -11.79 -2.15
CA ALA A 159 0.92 -10.48 -1.65
C ALA A 159 2.03 -9.87 -2.54
N ALA A 160 3.00 -10.68 -2.98
CA ALA A 160 4.04 -10.22 -3.91
C ALA A 160 3.46 -9.79 -5.27
N ALA A 161 2.53 -10.56 -5.83
CA ALA A 161 1.87 -10.22 -7.10
C ALA A 161 1.04 -8.93 -6.99
N ALA A 162 0.35 -8.74 -5.86
CA ALA A 162 -0.37 -7.51 -5.54
C ALA A 162 0.54 -6.28 -5.53
N LEU A 163 1.73 -6.36 -4.91
CA LEU A 163 2.67 -5.24 -4.92
C LEU A 163 3.20 -4.92 -6.32
N LEU A 164 3.58 -5.94 -7.09
CA LEU A 164 4.01 -5.75 -8.49
C LEU A 164 2.88 -5.16 -9.35
N PHE A 165 1.63 -5.49 -9.05
CA PHE A 165 0.48 -4.89 -9.71
C PHE A 165 0.34 -3.40 -9.37
N ILE A 166 0.46 -3.04 -8.09
CA ILE A 166 0.45 -1.63 -7.64
C ILE A 166 1.59 -0.86 -8.30
N GLU A 167 2.81 -1.39 -8.31
CA GLU A 167 3.97 -0.74 -8.92
C GLU A 167 3.75 -0.43 -10.40
N ARG A 168 3.20 -1.38 -11.17
CA ARG A 168 2.86 -1.21 -12.59
C ARG A 168 1.78 -0.13 -12.82
N HIS A 169 0.93 0.11 -11.83
CA HIS A 169 -0.19 1.05 -11.90
C HIS A 169 -0.02 2.24 -10.96
N THR A 170 1.21 2.56 -10.54
CA THR A 170 1.48 3.57 -9.49
C THR A 170 0.79 4.91 -9.75
N THR A 171 0.60 5.32 -11.00
CA THR A 171 -0.07 6.58 -11.37
C THR A 171 -1.57 6.62 -11.08
N GLN A 172 -2.19 5.47 -10.80
CA GLN A 172 -3.60 5.35 -10.45
C GLN A 172 -3.82 5.25 -8.93
N PHE A 173 -2.75 5.00 -8.17
CA PHE A 173 -2.78 5.00 -6.72
C PHE A 173 -2.25 6.36 -6.19
N PRO A 174 -2.56 6.72 -4.93
CA PRO A 174 -2.14 7.98 -4.31
C PRO A 174 -0.62 8.23 -4.26
#